data_AF-A0AAD4YK44-F1
#
_entry.id   AF-A0AAD4YK44-F1
#
_cell.length_a   1.000
_cell.length_b   1.000
_cell.length_c   1.000
_cell.angle_alpha   90.00
_cell.angle_beta   90.00
_cell.angle_gamma   90.00
#
_symmetry.space_group_name_H-M   'P 1'
#
loop_
_entity.id
_entity.type
_entity.pdbx_description
1 polymer ?
#
loop_
_entity_poly.entity_id
_entity_poly.type
_entity_poly.pdbx_seq_one_letter_code
_entity_poly.pdbx_strand_id
1 'polypeptide(L)'
;MCKNFIYYGGGLPLALKILGSFLYKRSRDEWKSALDKLKQAPDRKKFQILKISYDGLEEMQKKFFLDVACFHKFDDKEEVIEILDSCGFVGTRIVIHVLIEKSLLSISNTCLFIHDLIQEMTWEIVHQESFDEAGGRIRLWLHSNIVHVLTNNTGTEAIEGIVLCLREFEAAH
;
A
#
# COMPACT_ATOMS: atom_id res chain seq x y z
N MET A 1 12.50 26.09 -2.98
CA MET A 1 12.47 24.62 -3.03
C MET A 1 11.33 24.06 -2.19
N CYS A 2 11.28 24.28 -0.87
CA CYS A 2 10.16 23.81 -0.02
C CYS A 2 8.77 24.32 -0.47
N LYS A 3 8.66 25.57 -0.93
CA LYS A 3 7.40 26.14 -1.47
C LYS A 3 6.81 25.31 -2.62
N ASN A 4 7.65 24.66 -3.43
CA ASN A 4 7.16 23.81 -4.52
C ASN A 4 6.52 22.55 -3.94
N PHE A 5 7.14 21.89 -2.97
CA PHE A 5 6.54 20.72 -2.31
C PHE A 5 5.25 21.06 -1.57
N ILE A 6 5.12 22.26 -0.99
CA ILE A 6 3.85 22.73 -0.41
C ILE A 6 2.77 22.85 -1.49
N TYR A 7 3.11 23.44 -2.64
CA TYR A 7 2.21 23.54 -3.78
C TYR A 7 1.79 22.15 -4.29
N TYR A 8 2.74 21.22 -4.43
CA TYR A 8 2.45 19.85 -4.85
C TYR A 8 1.61 19.08 -3.84
N GLY A 9 1.80 19.31 -2.53
CA GLY A 9 0.98 18.73 -1.48
C GLY A 9 -0.51 19.11 -1.59
N GLY A 10 -0.85 20.17 -2.33
CA GLY A 10 -2.24 20.44 -2.75
C GLY A 10 -3.21 20.64 -1.59
N GLY A 11 -2.73 21.08 -0.43
CA GLY A 11 -3.52 21.25 0.78
C GLY A 11 -3.85 19.95 1.54
N LEU A 12 -3.35 18.78 1.09
CA LEU A 12 -3.49 17.52 1.82
C LEU A 12 -2.39 17.41 2.89
N PRO A 13 -2.73 17.38 4.20
CA PRO A 13 -1.73 17.19 5.25
C PRO A 13 -0.95 15.87 5.09
N LEU A 14 -1.63 14.81 4.67
CA LEU A 14 -1.00 13.52 4.40
C LEU A 14 0.06 13.60 3.29
N ALA A 15 -0.23 14.32 2.20
CA ALA A 15 0.72 14.50 1.10
C ALA A 15 1.98 15.23 1.58
N LEU A 16 1.83 16.25 2.45
CA LEU A 16 2.97 16.93 3.05
C LEU A 16 3.76 16.03 3.99
N LYS A 17 3.09 15.18 4.77
CA LYS A 17 3.73 14.22 5.67
C LYS A 17 4.60 13.22 4.88
N ILE A 18 4.06 12.68 3.79
CA ILE A 18 4.77 11.75 2.88
C ILE A 18 5.94 12.42 2.19
N LEU A 19 5.76 13.63 1.65
CA LEU A 19 6.87 14.35 1.03
C LEU A 19 7.95 14.70 2.05
N GLY A 20 7.55 15.09 3.26
CA GLY A 20 8.46 15.38 4.36
C GLY A 20 9.28 14.16 4.78
N SER A 21 8.63 13.01 5.00
CA SER A 21 9.32 11.77 5.38
C SER A 21 10.21 11.25 4.26
N PHE A 22 9.74 11.29 3.01
CA PHE A 22 10.52 10.90 1.85
C PHE A 22 11.80 11.74 1.75
N LEU A 23 11.70 13.07 1.87
CA LEU A 23 12.83 13.98 1.68
C LEU A 23 13.77 14.09 2.89
N TYR A 24 13.39 13.53 4.05
CA TYR A 24 14.17 13.62 5.27
C TYR A 24 15.58 13.03 5.10
N LYS A 25 16.60 13.75 5.61
CA LYS A 25 18.04 13.42 5.48
C LYS A 25 18.60 13.36 4.06
N ARG A 26 17.84 13.74 3.03
CA ARG A 26 18.34 13.80 1.64
C ARG A 26 18.97 15.14 1.30
N SER A 27 19.92 15.11 0.36
CA SER A 27 20.62 16.26 -0.16
C SER A 27 19.73 17.16 -1.05
N ARG A 28 20.17 18.40 -1.27
CA ARG A 28 19.44 19.36 -2.11
C ARG A 28 19.28 18.89 -3.56
N ASP A 29 20.22 18.12 -4.09
CA ASP A 29 20.14 17.62 -5.47
C ASP A 29 19.17 16.44 -5.57
N GLU A 30 19.12 15.56 -4.56
CA GLU A 30 18.06 14.55 -4.46
C GLU A 30 16.67 15.17 -4.35
N TRP A 31 16.53 16.31 -3.65
CA TRP A 31 15.26 17.04 -3.60
C TRP A 31 14.84 17.58 -4.98
N LYS A 32 15.78 18.08 -5.80
CA LYS A 32 15.47 18.51 -7.17
C LYS A 32 15.01 17.32 -8.01
N SER A 33 15.76 16.21 -7.96
CA SER A 33 15.44 14.99 -8.69
C SER A 33 14.04 14.45 -8.32
N ALA A 34 13.70 14.42 -7.03
CA ALA A 34 12.37 14.05 -6.56
C ALA A 34 11.26 14.97 -7.11
N LEU A 35 11.51 16.28 -7.12
CA LEU A 35 10.56 17.25 -7.66
C LEU A 35 10.37 17.07 -9.17
N ASP A 36 11.43 16.74 -9.90
CA ASP A 36 11.36 16.52 -11.34
C ASP A 36 10.58 15.24 -11.67
N LYS A 37 10.74 14.16 -10.88
CA LYS A 37 9.88 12.97 -10.98
C LYS A 37 8.39 13.32 -10.79
N LEU A 38 8.06 14.16 -9.80
CA LEU A 38 6.67 14.59 -9.55
C LEU A 38 6.08 15.45 -10.68
N LYS A 39 6.90 16.17 -11.45
CA LYS A 39 6.44 16.99 -12.59
C LYS A 39 6.00 16.16 -13.80
N GLN A 40 6.51 14.93 -13.96
CA GLN A 40 6.31 14.15 -15.18
C GLN A 40 4.86 13.65 -15.39
N ALA A 41 4.03 13.60 -14.33
CA ALA A 41 2.65 13.10 -14.42
C ALA A 41 1.65 14.05 -13.76
N PRO A 42 1.32 15.19 -14.41
CA PRO A 42 0.53 16.25 -13.80
C PRO A 42 -0.92 15.86 -13.48
N ASP A 43 -1.52 14.93 -14.22
CA ASP A 43 -2.91 14.51 -14.04
C ASP A 43 -3.08 13.47 -12.92
N ARG A 44 -1.99 12.80 -12.54
CA ARG A 44 -1.94 11.81 -11.45
C ARG A 44 -1.16 12.31 -10.24
N LYS A 45 -1.01 13.64 -10.08
CA LYS A 45 -0.19 14.25 -9.01
C LYS A 45 -0.47 13.69 -7.62
N LYS A 46 -1.74 13.55 -7.25
CA LYS A 46 -2.12 13.00 -5.93
C LYS A 46 -1.61 11.57 -5.76
N PHE A 47 -1.92 10.69 -6.70
CA PHE A 47 -1.44 9.31 -6.70
C PHE A 47 0.08 9.22 -6.68
N GLN A 48 0.77 10.02 -7.50
CA GLN A 48 2.25 10.03 -7.57
C GLN A 48 2.91 10.51 -6.28
N ILE A 49 2.31 11.49 -5.60
CA ILE A 49 2.82 11.96 -4.31
C ILE A 49 2.68 10.87 -3.25
N LEU A 50 1.54 10.19 -3.19
CA LEU A 50 1.33 9.09 -2.25
C LEU A 50 2.31 7.93 -2.56
N LYS A 51 2.49 7.62 -3.85
CA LYS A 51 3.33 6.53 -4.34
C LYS A 51 4.82 6.77 -4.15
N ILE A 52 5.26 8.02 -3.91
CA ILE A 52 6.69 8.32 -3.79
C ILE A 52 7.36 7.59 -2.61
N SER A 53 6.64 7.44 -1.49
CA SER A 53 7.13 6.67 -0.33
C SER A 53 7.16 5.17 -0.61
N TYR A 54 6.15 4.67 -1.33
CA TYR A 54 6.06 3.28 -1.75
C TYR A 54 7.19 2.89 -2.73
N ASP A 55 7.45 3.74 -3.72
CA ASP A 55 8.52 3.54 -4.69
C ASP A 55 9.91 3.48 -4.04
N GLY A 56 10.07 4.09 -2.87
CA GLY A 56 11.31 4.05 -2.09
C GLY A 56 11.41 2.89 -1.11
N LEU A 57 10.51 1.90 -1.15
CA LEU A 57 10.59 0.66 -0.40
C LEU A 57 11.42 -0.39 -1.16
N GLU A 58 12.04 -1.31 -0.42
CA GLU A 58 12.61 -2.53 -0.98
C GLU A 58 11.49 -3.49 -1.42
N GLU A 59 11.78 -4.40 -2.35
CA GLU A 59 10.76 -5.30 -2.93
C GLU A 59 10.04 -6.14 -1.86
N MET A 60 10.75 -6.67 -0.86
CA MET A 60 10.11 -7.38 0.26
C MET A 60 9.17 -6.46 1.05
N GLN A 61 9.59 -5.22 1.33
CA GLN A 61 8.80 -4.25 2.08
C GLN A 61 7.54 -3.83 1.30
N LYS A 62 7.63 -3.76 -0.04
CA LYS A 62 6.47 -3.51 -0.91
C LYS A 62 5.44 -4.64 -0.80
N LYS A 63 5.87 -5.90 -0.92
CA LYS A 63 4.97 -7.07 -0.77
C LYS A 63 4.31 -7.07 0.61
N PHE A 64 5.10 -6.89 1.67
CA PHE A 64 4.58 -6.79 3.03
C PHE A 64 3.53 -5.69 3.17
N PHE A 65 3.80 -4.50 2.62
CA PHE A 65 2.87 -3.38 2.69
C PHE A 65 1.56 -3.66 1.92
N LEU A 66 1.63 -4.34 0.77
CA LEU A 66 0.44 -4.75 0.04
C LEU A 66 -0.40 -5.76 0.85
N ASP A 67 0.23 -6.71 1.55
CA ASP A 67 -0.48 -7.65 2.43
C ASP A 67 -1.23 -6.91 3.53
N VAL A 68 -0.54 -6.02 4.25
CA VAL A 68 -1.15 -5.24 5.32
C VAL A 68 -2.28 -4.36 4.78
N ALA A 69 -2.11 -3.72 3.62
CA ALA A 69 -3.09 -2.81 3.07
C ALA A 69 -4.32 -3.48 2.47
N CYS A 70 -4.14 -4.67 1.91
CA CYS A 70 -5.23 -5.46 1.35
C CYS A 70 -6.01 -6.20 2.43
N PHE A 71 -5.33 -6.72 3.46
CA PHE A 71 -5.90 -7.75 4.33
C PHE A 71 -5.98 -7.37 5.81
N HIS A 72 -5.07 -6.53 6.31
CA HIS A 72 -4.87 -6.33 7.75
C HIS A 72 -5.07 -4.89 8.24
N LYS A 73 -5.90 -4.12 7.53
CA LYS A 73 -6.27 -2.79 8.02
C LYS A 73 -7.16 -2.95 9.25
N PHE A 74 -6.75 -2.34 10.37
CA PHE A 74 -7.36 -2.41 11.70
C PHE A 74 -7.06 -3.67 12.54
N ASP A 75 -6.28 -4.61 12.03
CA ASP A 75 -5.87 -5.78 12.81
C ASP A 75 -4.83 -5.41 13.88
N ASP A 76 -4.75 -6.20 14.94
CA ASP A 76 -3.75 -6.01 15.98
C ASP A 76 -2.33 -6.18 15.42
N LYS A 77 -1.44 -5.26 15.76
CA LYS A 77 -0.08 -5.25 15.23
C LYS A 77 0.70 -6.53 15.58
N GLU A 78 0.55 -7.08 16.78
CA GLU A 78 1.28 -8.29 17.18
C GLU A 78 0.74 -9.53 16.48
N GLU A 79 -0.58 -9.61 16.25
CA GLU A 79 -1.20 -10.67 15.44
C GLU A 79 -0.71 -10.63 13.98
N VAL A 80 -0.67 -9.45 13.37
CA VAL A 80 -0.16 -9.30 11.99
C VAL A 80 1.32 -9.67 11.88
N ILE A 81 2.12 -9.39 12.92
CA ILE A 81 3.52 -9.82 12.96
C ILE A 81 3.61 -11.34 12.95
N GLU A 82 2.84 -12.02 13.80
CA GLU A 82 2.84 -13.48 13.90
C GLU A 82 2.40 -14.15 12.58
N ILE A 83 1.33 -13.64 11.98
CA ILE A 83 0.82 -14.14 10.69
C ILE A 83 1.89 -13.98 9.61
N LEU A 84 2.45 -12.78 9.43
CA LEU A 84 3.39 -12.53 8.34
C LEU A 84 4.75 -13.21 8.55
N ASP A 85 5.22 -13.34 9.79
CA ASP A 85 6.41 -14.17 10.10
C ASP A 85 6.16 -15.64 9.72
N SER A 86 4.95 -16.16 9.96
CA SER A 86 4.57 -17.52 9.54
C SER A 86 4.48 -17.71 8.02
N CYS A 87 4.22 -16.62 7.27
CA CYS A 87 4.23 -16.58 5.82
C CYS A 87 5.63 -16.46 5.21
N GLY A 88 6.70 -16.46 6.02
CA GLY A 88 8.08 -16.41 5.56
C GLY A 88 8.65 -15.00 5.36
N PHE A 89 7.93 -13.96 5.80
CA PHE A 89 8.56 -12.64 5.94
C PHE A 89 9.58 -12.67 7.08
N VAL A 90 10.70 -11.99 6.88
CA VAL A 90 11.77 -11.89 7.88
C VAL A 90 11.91 -10.45 8.32
N GLY A 91 12.05 -10.22 9.62
CA GLY A 91 12.24 -8.88 10.16
C GLY A 91 10.97 -8.03 10.11
N THR A 92 9.79 -8.65 10.20
CA THR A 92 8.47 -8.00 10.12
C THR A 92 8.34 -6.75 11.00
N ARG A 93 8.89 -6.80 12.23
CA ARG A 93 8.93 -5.62 13.12
C ARG A 93 9.69 -4.44 12.50
N ILE A 94 10.85 -4.69 11.88
CA ILE A 94 11.65 -3.65 11.21
C ILE A 94 10.87 -3.10 10.02
N VAL A 95 10.21 -3.96 9.24
CA VAL A 95 9.40 -3.54 8.09
C VAL A 95 8.27 -2.62 8.53
N ILE A 96 7.52 -2.97 9.59
CA ILE A 96 6.47 -2.10 10.16
C ILE A 96 7.05 -0.74 10.56
N HIS A 97 8.21 -0.70 11.23
CA HIS A 97 8.87 0.55 11.60
C HIS A 97 9.21 1.40 10.36
N VAL A 98 9.79 0.81 9.32
CA VAL A 98 10.12 1.50 8.06
C VAL A 98 8.86 2.07 7.38
N LEU A 99 7.74 1.34 7.40
CA LEU A 99 6.47 1.81 6.82
C LEU A 99 5.89 3.01 7.61
N ILE A 100 6.04 3.02 8.93
CA ILE A 100 5.66 4.16 9.77
C ILE A 100 6.55 5.36 9.49
N GLU A 101 7.87 5.17 9.41
CA GLU A 101 8.82 6.23 9.06
C GLU A 101 8.48 6.87 7.70
N LYS A 102 8.11 6.05 6.71
CA LYS A 102 7.70 6.50 5.39
C LYS A 102 6.28 7.04 5.32
N SER A 103 5.55 7.06 6.45
CA SER A 103 4.17 7.55 6.57
C SER A 103 3.15 6.78 5.72
N LEU A 104 3.44 5.51 5.43
CA LEU A 104 2.54 4.58 4.73
C LEU A 104 1.64 3.82 5.71
N LEU A 105 2.10 3.69 6.96
CA LEU A 105 1.43 2.97 8.04
C LEU A 105 1.44 3.82 9.32
N SER A 106 0.50 3.55 10.22
CA SER A 106 0.46 4.11 11.57
C SER A 106 -0.15 3.10 12.54
N ILE A 107 -0.03 3.36 13.84
CA ILE A 107 -0.61 2.51 14.88
C ILE A 107 -1.63 3.34 15.68
N SER A 108 -2.81 2.78 15.92
CA SER A 108 -3.84 3.37 16.77
C SER A 108 -4.37 2.30 17.72
N ASN A 109 -4.29 2.53 19.04
CA ASN A 109 -4.78 1.61 20.07
C ASN A 109 -4.34 0.14 19.87
N THR A 110 -3.07 -0.08 19.48
CA THR A 110 -2.43 -1.36 19.09
C THR A 110 -2.70 -1.87 17.68
N CYS A 111 -3.76 -1.39 17.02
CA CYS A 111 -4.11 -1.80 15.66
C CYS A 111 -3.28 -1.08 14.60
N LEU A 112 -3.02 -1.77 13.49
CA LEU A 112 -2.45 -1.19 12.28
C LEU A 112 -3.48 -0.31 11.58
N PHE A 113 -3.10 0.92 11.28
CA PHE A 113 -3.94 1.88 10.57
C PHE A 113 -3.27 2.37 9.30
N ILE A 114 -3.96 2.21 8.18
CA ILE A 114 -3.61 2.80 6.88
C ILE A 114 -4.65 3.85 6.52
N HIS A 115 -4.18 5.05 6.24
CA HIS A 115 -5.04 6.16 5.82
C HIS A 115 -5.74 5.82 4.49
N ASP A 116 -7.01 6.19 4.33
CA ASP A 116 -7.84 5.79 3.18
C ASP A 116 -7.19 6.12 1.83
N LEU A 117 -6.66 7.33 1.64
CA LEU A 117 -5.91 7.68 0.42
C LEU A 117 -4.68 6.78 0.14
N ILE A 118 -3.99 6.30 1.17
CA ILE A 118 -2.88 5.34 1.02
C ILE A 118 -3.44 3.99 0.59
N GLN A 119 -4.57 3.58 1.17
CA GLN A 119 -5.23 2.33 0.80
C GLN A 119 -5.74 2.39 -0.65
N GLU A 120 -6.38 3.48 -1.07
CA GLU A 120 -6.77 3.71 -2.46
C GLU A 120 -5.57 3.64 -3.42
N MET A 121 -4.43 4.20 -3.01
CA MET A 121 -3.19 4.05 -3.77
C MET A 121 -2.74 2.58 -3.87
N THR A 122 -2.86 1.79 -2.79
CA THR A 122 -2.54 0.35 -2.87
C THR A 122 -3.44 -0.41 -3.81
N TRP A 123 -4.74 -0.11 -3.82
CA TRP A 123 -5.69 -0.72 -4.74
C TRP A 123 -5.38 -0.40 -6.20
N GLU A 124 -5.01 0.85 -6.48
CA GLU A 124 -4.59 1.27 -7.81
C GLU A 124 -3.25 0.63 -8.21
N ILE A 125 -2.31 0.43 -7.28
CA ILE A 125 -1.07 -0.32 -7.56
C ILE A 125 -1.39 -1.75 -7.99
N VAL A 126 -2.22 -2.47 -7.24
CA VAL A 126 -2.56 -3.86 -7.59
C VAL A 126 -3.43 -3.94 -8.84
N HIS A 127 -4.30 -2.94 -9.07
CA HIS A 127 -5.06 -2.86 -10.32
C HIS A 127 -4.15 -2.67 -11.54
N GLN A 128 -3.06 -1.91 -11.41
CA GLN A 128 -2.07 -1.67 -12.48
C GLN A 128 -1.23 -2.91 -12.83
N GLU A 129 -1.16 -3.93 -11.97
CA GLU A 129 -0.46 -5.19 -12.28
C GLU A 129 -1.14 -5.95 -13.42
N SER A 130 -2.48 -5.93 -13.42
CA SER A 130 -3.30 -6.45 -14.51
C SER A 130 -4.64 -5.73 -14.55
N PHE A 131 -4.78 -4.83 -15.54
CA PHE A 131 -5.98 -4.00 -15.67
C PHE A 131 -7.22 -4.84 -16.00
N ASP A 132 -7.12 -5.66 -17.04
CA ASP A 132 -8.27 -6.34 -17.63
C ASP A 132 -8.63 -7.64 -16.90
N GLU A 133 -7.63 -8.39 -16.41
CA GLU A 133 -7.82 -9.71 -15.82
C GLU A 133 -7.39 -9.72 -14.36
N ALA A 134 -8.34 -9.88 -13.44
CA ALA A 134 -8.06 -9.95 -12.01
C ALA A 134 -7.15 -11.14 -11.66
N GLY A 135 -7.24 -12.24 -12.41
CA GLY A 135 -6.40 -13.42 -12.22
C GLY A 135 -4.90 -13.18 -12.37
N GLY A 136 -4.49 -12.09 -13.03
CA GLY A 136 -3.09 -11.67 -13.18
C GLY A 136 -2.56 -10.74 -12.08
N ARG A 137 -3.34 -10.48 -11.02
CA ARG A 137 -2.95 -9.58 -9.93
C ARG A 137 -2.31 -10.35 -8.77
N ILE A 138 -1.37 -9.72 -8.09
CA ILE A 138 -0.61 -10.30 -6.98
C ILE A 138 -1.47 -10.50 -5.74
N ARG A 139 -2.50 -9.65 -5.55
CA ARG A 139 -3.46 -9.72 -4.43
C ARG A 139 -4.91 -9.62 -4.89
N LEU A 140 -5.78 -10.41 -4.27
CA LEU A 140 -7.23 -10.33 -4.47
C LEU A 140 -7.94 -10.04 -3.15
N TRP A 141 -8.59 -8.88 -3.06
CA TRP A 141 -9.39 -8.48 -1.89
C TRP A 141 -10.84 -8.13 -2.22
N LEU A 142 -11.13 -7.79 -3.49
CA LEU A 142 -12.48 -7.52 -3.94
C LEU A 142 -13.24 -8.83 -4.14
N HIS A 143 -14.30 -9.04 -3.37
CA HIS A 143 -15.15 -10.22 -3.48
C HIS A 143 -15.59 -10.52 -4.92
N SER A 144 -15.96 -9.50 -5.71
CA SER A 144 -16.33 -9.68 -7.11
C SER A 144 -15.19 -10.22 -7.99
N ASN A 145 -13.95 -9.80 -7.71
CA ASN A 145 -12.77 -10.24 -8.44
C ASN A 145 -12.42 -11.67 -8.04
N ILE A 146 -12.53 -12.00 -6.76
CA ILE A 146 -12.30 -13.35 -6.25
C ILE A 146 -13.32 -14.33 -6.85
N VAL A 147 -14.61 -13.99 -6.81
CA VAL A 147 -15.66 -14.83 -7.41
C VAL A 147 -15.43 -15.02 -8.90
N HIS A 148 -15.07 -13.96 -9.64
CA HIS A 148 -14.75 -14.04 -11.06
C HIS A 148 -13.60 -15.02 -11.32
N VAL A 149 -12.48 -14.83 -10.62
CA VAL A 149 -11.27 -15.65 -10.78
C VAL A 149 -11.53 -17.11 -10.46
N LEU A 150 -12.23 -17.39 -9.37
CA LEU A 150 -12.54 -18.77 -8.94
C LEU A 150 -13.58 -19.44 -9.83
N THR A 151 -14.61 -18.70 -10.30
CA THR A 151 -15.68 -19.26 -11.14
C THR A 151 -15.18 -19.56 -12.56
N ASN A 152 -14.35 -18.67 -13.12
CA ASN A 152 -13.88 -18.79 -14.49
C ASN A 152 -12.50 -19.44 -14.61
N ASN A 153 -11.88 -19.81 -13.48
CA ASN A 153 -10.54 -20.38 -13.40
C ASN A 153 -9.49 -19.54 -14.14
N THR A 154 -9.54 -18.21 -13.98
CA THR A 154 -8.62 -17.27 -14.65
C THR A 154 -7.38 -16.94 -13.82
N GLY A 155 -7.24 -17.52 -12.63
CA GLY A 155 -6.12 -17.28 -11.73
C GLY A 155 -4.80 -17.77 -12.32
N THR A 156 -3.74 -16.97 -12.16
CA THR A 156 -2.39 -17.33 -12.57
C THR A 156 -1.46 -17.48 -11.37
N GLU A 157 -0.22 -17.93 -11.62
CA GLU A 157 0.85 -17.99 -10.62
C GLU A 157 1.26 -16.63 -10.03
N ALA A 158 0.75 -15.52 -10.60
CA ALA A 158 0.99 -14.19 -10.06
C ALA A 158 0.29 -13.97 -8.71
N ILE A 159 -0.87 -14.61 -8.47
CA ILE A 159 -1.61 -14.46 -7.22
C ILE A 159 -0.82 -15.08 -6.07
N GLU A 160 -0.39 -14.26 -5.12
CA GLU A 160 0.25 -14.75 -3.88
C GLU A 160 -0.60 -14.49 -2.62
N GLY A 161 -1.76 -13.84 -2.74
CA GLY A 161 -2.66 -13.63 -1.59
C GLY A 161 -4.11 -13.37 -1.96
N ILE A 162 -5.04 -13.99 -1.21
CA ILE A 162 -6.49 -13.84 -1.36
C ILE A 162 -7.10 -13.66 0.03
N VAL A 163 -7.94 -12.63 0.23
CA VAL A 163 -8.78 -12.52 1.44
C VAL A 163 -10.23 -12.85 1.13
N LEU A 164 -10.78 -13.85 1.83
CA LEU A 164 -12.18 -14.22 1.74
C LEU A 164 -12.92 -13.72 2.98
N CYS A 165 -13.61 -12.59 2.85
CA CYS A 165 -14.58 -12.17 3.86
C CYS A 165 -15.86 -12.97 3.66
N LEU A 166 -15.94 -14.14 4.28
CA LEU A 166 -17.19 -14.88 4.39
C LEU A 166 -18.08 -14.15 5.39
N ARG A 167 -19.21 -13.60 4.93
CA ARG A 167 -20.28 -13.21 5.85
C ARG A 167 -20.72 -14.49 6.56
N GLU A 168 -20.87 -14.45 7.88
CA GLU A 168 -21.41 -15.57 8.65
C GLU A 168 -22.66 -16.10 7.92
N PHE A 169 -22.65 -17.38 7.58
CA PHE A 169 -23.83 -18.03 7.05
C PHE A 169 -24.93 -17.87 8.11
N GLU A 170 -26.00 -17.15 7.80
CA GLU A 170 -27.26 -17.37 8.51
C GLU A 170 -27.59 -18.85 8.33
N ALA A 171 -27.43 -19.62 9.42
CA ALA A 171 -27.77 -21.03 9.42
C ALA A 171 -29.23 -21.15 8.97
N ALA A 172 -29.46 -21.75 7.80
CA ALA A 172 -30.79 -22.11 7.35
C ALA A 172 -31.40 -23.05 8.40
N HIS A 173 -32.31 -22.51 9.22
CA HIS A 173 -33.21 -23.28 10.07
C HIS A 173 -34.35 -23.85 9.23
#